data_AF-A0ABC8U013-F1
#
_entry.id   AF-A0ABC8U013-F1
#
_cell.length_a   1.000
_cell.length_b   1.000
_cell.length_c   1.000
_cell.angle_alpha   90.00
_cell.angle_beta   90.00
_cell.angle_gamma   90.00
#
_symmetry.space_group_name_H-M   'P 1'
#
loop_
_entity.id
_entity.type
_entity.pdbx_description
1 polymer ?
#
loop_
_entity_poly.entity_id
_entity_poly.type
_entity_poly.pdbx_seq_one_letter_code
_entity_poly.pdbx_strand_id
1 'polypeptide(L)'
;MQSNLPRNPTNKNKSKLVTLSEFLELAKTKAVTGVLINIINAAYLASEKVLSITDDVASALSNATFDKLSTQKVLIQSDDSSVLTKFKDVPTYRRVLNIEEKISDAPRSSFQLVLAQTRCRGAPVRISSGVSVEELRLML
;
A
#
# COMPACT_ATOMS: atom_id res chain seq x y z
N MET A 1 -17.47 31.15 -6.26
CA MET A 1 -16.68 30.97 -7.49
C MET A 1 -15.22 30.74 -7.07
N GLN A 2 -14.71 29.51 -7.15
CA GLN A 2 -13.32 29.21 -6.79
C GLN A 2 -12.37 29.92 -7.77
N SER A 3 -11.44 30.72 -7.23
CA SER A 3 -10.45 31.44 -8.01
C SER A 3 -9.43 30.48 -8.63
N ASN A 4 -9.23 30.61 -9.94
CA ASN A 4 -8.17 29.96 -10.72
C ASN A 4 -6.79 30.55 -10.37
N LEU A 5 -6.37 30.45 -9.12
CA LEU A 5 -5.02 30.83 -8.72
C LEU A 5 -4.05 29.73 -9.19
N PRO A 6 -3.09 30.03 -10.08
CA PRO A 6 -2.09 29.04 -10.47
C PRO A 6 -1.29 28.64 -9.22
N ARG A 7 -1.21 27.33 -8.90
CA ARG A 7 -0.44 26.82 -7.73
C ARG A 7 1.01 27.31 -7.69
N ASN A 8 1.59 27.57 -8.86
CA ASN A 8 2.90 28.21 -9.01
C ASN A 8 2.92 29.04 -10.31
N PRO A 9 2.63 30.35 -10.25
CA PRO A 9 2.58 31.20 -11.44
C PRO A 9 3.95 31.29 -12.15
N THR A 10 5.05 31.21 -11.41
CA THR A 10 6.43 31.41 -11.92
C THR A 10 6.95 30.20 -12.72
N ASN A 11 6.40 29.02 -12.47
CA ASN A 11 6.90 27.75 -13.03
C ASN A 11 5.86 27.02 -13.90
N LYS A 12 4.86 27.75 -14.40
CA LYS A 12 3.63 27.22 -15.03
C LYS A 12 3.86 26.15 -16.11
N ASN A 13 4.98 26.22 -16.85
CA ASN A 13 5.35 25.27 -17.91
C ASN A 13 6.82 24.81 -17.86
N LYS A 14 7.53 25.01 -16.74
CA LYS A 14 8.97 24.71 -16.66
C LYS A 14 9.28 23.29 -16.17
N SER A 15 8.27 22.42 -16.07
CA SER A 15 8.45 21.02 -15.68
C SER A 15 8.88 20.18 -16.88
N LYS A 16 10.07 19.58 -16.80
CA LYS A 16 10.53 18.56 -17.72
C LYS A 16 9.96 17.21 -17.29
N LEU A 17 9.36 16.46 -18.21
CA LEU A 17 9.06 15.05 -17.99
C LEU A 17 10.37 14.27 -18.01
N VAL A 18 10.58 13.48 -16.97
CA VAL A 18 11.76 12.61 -16.82
C VAL A 18 11.35 11.17 -17.13
N THR A 19 12.32 10.39 -17.56
CA THR A 19 12.12 8.95 -17.74
C THR A 19 12.09 8.25 -16.38
N LEU A 20 11.55 7.03 -16.34
CA LEU A 20 11.53 6.22 -15.12
C LEU A 20 12.94 6.01 -14.56
N SER A 21 13.92 5.73 -15.42
CA SER A 21 15.31 5.53 -15.02
C SER A 21 15.93 6.77 -14.37
N GLU A 22 15.75 7.95 -14.98
CA GLU A 22 16.21 9.23 -14.41
C GLU A 22 15.55 9.51 -13.05
N PHE A 23 14.27 9.18 -12.90
CA PHE A 23 13.56 9.32 -11.63
C PHE A 23 14.12 8.38 -10.55
N LEU A 24 14.42 7.13 -10.90
CA LEU A 24 15.00 6.15 -9.98
C LEU A 24 16.43 6.54 -9.54
N GLU A 25 17.23 7.12 -10.43
CA GLU A 25 18.55 7.68 -10.09
C GLU A 25 18.45 8.89 -9.15
N LEU A 26 17.48 9.77 -9.41
CA LEU A 26 17.21 10.90 -8.53
C LEU A 26 16.78 10.43 -7.14
N ALA A 27 15.92 9.42 -7.05
CA ALA A 27 15.47 8.82 -5.80
C ALA A 27 16.65 8.29 -4.98
N LYS A 28 17.59 7.58 -5.62
CA LYS A 28 18.83 7.14 -4.99
C LYS A 28 19.67 8.31 -4.46
N THR A 29 19.90 9.31 -5.31
CA THR A 29 20.73 10.48 -4.99
C THR A 29 20.15 11.28 -3.82
N LYS A 30 18.82 11.36 -3.72
CA LYS A 30 18.12 12.06 -2.65
C LYS A 30 17.84 11.18 -1.42
N ALA A 31 18.29 9.93 -1.43
CA ALA A 31 18.13 8.96 -0.34
C ALA A 31 16.69 8.89 0.21
N VAL A 32 15.70 8.84 -0.69
CA VAL A 32 14.28 8.78 -0.28
C VAL A 32 13.95 7.46 0.42
N THR A 33 13.04 7.51 1.38
CA THR A 33 12.62 6.34 2.17
C THR A 33 11.84 5.30 1.36
N GLY A 34 11.21 5.71 0.26
CA GLY A 34 10.48 4.80 -0.60
C GLY A 34 10.01 5.44 -1.89
N VAL A 35 9.66 4.58 -2.84
CA VAL A 35 9.21 4.92 -4.18
C VAL A 35 7.89 4.22 -4.45
N LEU A 36 6.89 4.99 -4.88
CA LEU A 36 5.58 4.46 -5.29
C LEU A 36 5.47 4.61 -6.81
N ILE A 37 5.24 3.50 -7.51
CA ILE A 37 5.04 3.46 -8.95
C ILE A 37 3.60 3.03 -9.20
N ASN A 38 2.81 3.91 -9.79
CA ASN A 38 1.45 3.58 -10.22
C ASN A 38 1.47 3.15 -11.70
N ILE A 39 1.05 1.91 -11.96
CA ILE A 39 0.91 1.37 -13.30
C ILE A 39 -0.57 1.44 -13.66
N ILE A 40 -0.88 2.29 -14.64
CA ILE A 40 -2.24 2.56 -15.09
C ILE A 40 -2.45 1.88 -16.45
N ASN A 41 -3.58 1.18 -16.60
CA ASN A 41 -4.06 0.65 -17.88
C ASN A 41 -3.06 -0.30 -18.58
N ALA A 42 -2.39 -1.17 -17.81
CA ALA A 42 -1.36 -2.04 -18.37
C ALA A 42 -1.93 -3.10 -19.32
N ALA A 43 -3.12 -3.63 -19.02
CA ALA A 43 -3.77 -4.66 -19.83
C ALA A 43 -4.04 -4.17 -21.27
N TYR A 44 -4.54 -2.93 -21.40
CA TYR A 44 -4.77 -2.29 -22.69
C TYR A 44 -3.47 -2.03 -23.47
N LEU A 45 -2.40 -1.66 -22.78
CA LEU A 45 -1.11 -1.36 -23.42
C LEU A 45 -0.44 -2.64 -23.94
N ALA A 46 -0.63 -3.76 -23.24
CA ALA A 46 -0.20 -5.07 -23.72
C ALA A 46 -1.03 -5.57 -24.92
N SER A 47 -2.36 -5.37 -24.91
CA SER A 47 -3.23 -5.86 -26.00
C SER A 47 -3.17 -5.02 -27.26
N GLU A 48 -3.28 -3.69 -27.13
CA GLU A 48 -3.43 -2.78 -28.27
C GLU A 48 -2.10 -2.26 -28.81
N LYS A 49 -1.11 -2.12 -27.93
CA LYS A 49 0.19 -1.52 -28.30
C LYS A 49 1.34 -2.50 -28.26
N VAL A 50 1.10 -3.75 -27.81
CA VAL A 50 2.13 -4.79 -27.68
C VAL A 50 3.31 -4.30 -26.81
N LEU A 51 3.02 -3.45 -25.82
CA LEU A 51 4.00 -2.91 -24.89
C LEU A 51 3.81 -3.54 -23.51
N SER A 52 4.84 -4.26 -23.04
CA SER A 52 4.82 -4.91 -21.73
C SER A 52 5.43 -3.99 -20.66
N ILE A 53 4.63 -3.03 -20.18
CA ILE A 53 5.08 -2.06 -19.16
C ILE A 53 5.50 -2.76 -17.86
N THR A 54 4.91 -3.90 -17.53
CA THR A 54 5.30 -4.67 -16.35
C THR A 54 6.74 -5.13 -16.41
N ASP A 55 7.19 -5.58 -17.59
CA ASP A 55 8.53 -6.08 -17.80
C ASP A 55 9.54 -4.92 -17.86
N ASP A 56 9.16 -3.80 -18.46
CA ASP A 56 9.96 -2.58 -18.48
C ASP A 56 10.16 -2.01 -17.07
N VAL A 57 9.11 -1.99 -16.23
CA VAL A 57 9.22 -1.54 -14.85
C VAL A 57 10.07 -2.51 -14.02
N ALA A 58 9.89 -3.83 -14.19
CA ALA A 58 10.69 -4.83 -13.49
C ALA A 58 12.18 -4.72 -13.86
N SER A 59 12.49 -4.56 -15.15
CA SER A 59 13.87 -4.41 -15.63
C SER A 59 14.50 -3.10 -15.15
N ALA A 60 13.76 -1.98 -15.19
CA ALA A 60 14.26 -0.70 -14.70
C ALA A 60 14.55 -0.71 -13.20
N LEU A 61 13.69 -1.35 -12.39
CA LEU A 61 13.93 -1.49 -10.96
C LEU A 61 15.15 -2.38 -10.65
N SER A 62 15.35 -3.45 -11.44
CA SER A 62 16.52 -4.34 -11.34
C SER A 62 17.81 -3.68 -11.77
N ASN A 63 17.80 -2.93 -12.86
CA ASN A 63 18.92 -2.10 -13.31
C ASN A 63 19.27 -1.05 -12.25
N ALA A 64 18.25 -0.46 -11.63
CA ALA A 64 18.41 0.43 -10.51
C ALA A 64 18.59 -0.30 -9.16
N THR A 65 18.82 -1.61 -9.14
CA THR A 65 19.22 -2.39 -7.94
C THR A 65 18.22 -2.33 -6.77
N PHE A 66 16.99 -1.91 -7.01
CA PHE A 66 15.97 -1.76 -5.97
C PHE A 66 15.46 -3.10 -5.45
N ASP A 67 15.59 -4.20 -6.20
CA ASP A 67 15.24 -5.55 -5.74
C ASP A 67 16.06 -6.00 -4.52
N LYS A 68 17.29 -5.50 -4.37
CA LYS A 68 18.27 -5.94 -3.37
C LYS A 68 18.45 -4.95 -2.22
N LEU A 69 17.96 -3.72 -2.39
CA LEU A 69 18.10 -2.64 -1.43
C LEU A 69 16.97 -2.69 -0.40
N SER A 70 17.24 -3.27 0.78
CA SER A 70 16.22 -3.34 1.86
C SER A 70 15.96 -2.00 2.57
N THR A 71 16.80 -0.99 2.33
CA THR A 71 16.70 0.34 2.95
C THR A 71 15.59 1.20 2.34
N GLN A 72 15.22 0.96 1.08
CA GLN A 72 14.22 1.75 0.37
C GLN A 72 13.01 0.88 0.01
N LYS A 73 11.83 1.35 0.38
CA LYS A 73 10.58 0.60 0.15
C LYS A 73 10.06 0.90 -1.25
N VAL A 74 9.96 -0.11 -2.11
CA VAL A 74 9.30 0.02 -3.40
C VAL A 74 7.85 -0.46 -3.28
N LEU A 75 6.92 0.40 -3.65
CA LEU A 75 5.50 0.12 -3.72
C LEU A 75 5.06 0.15 -5.19
N ILE A 76 4.46 -0.93 -5.64
CA ILE A 76 3.86 -1.04 -6.98
C ILE A 76 2.36 -1.00 -6.80
N GLN A 77 1.75 0.04 -7.34
CA GLN A 77 0.31 0.25 -7.32
C GLN A 77 -0.28 -0.01 -8.70
N SER A 78 -1.42 -0.67 -8.74
CA SER A 78 -2.21 -0.85 -9.95
C SER A 78 -3.67 -1.12 -9.58
N ASP A 79 -4.58 -0.76 -10.47
CA ASP A 79 -5.99 -1.13 -10.48
C ASP A 79 -6.21 -2.59 -10.88
N ASP A 80 -5.35 -3.13 -11.75
CA ASP A 80 -5.42 -4.50 -12.23
C ASP A 80 -4.69 -5.48 -11.30
N SER A 81 -5.45 -6.42 -10.72
CA SER A 81 -4.86 -7.49 -9.88
C SER A 81 -3.89 -8.37 -10.68
N SER A 82 -4.16 -8.58 -11.97
CA SER A 82 -3.33 -9.39 -12.87
C SER A 82 -1.93 -8.80 -13.02
N VAL A 83 -1.83 -7.47 -13.12
CA VAL A 83 -0.56 -6.74 -13.17
C VAL A 83 0.23 -6.95 -11.88
N LEU A 84 -0.43 -6.78 -10.73
CA LEU A 84 0.20 -7.00 -9.44
C LEU A 84 0.67 -8.45 -9.26
N THR A 85 0.04 -9.44 -9.91
CA THR A 85 0.50 -10.82 -9.79
C THR A 85 1.87 -11.08 -10.39
N LYS A 86 2.29 -10.29 -11.40
CA LYS A 86 3.61 -10.41 -12.04
C LYS A 86 4.76 -10.05 -11.13
N PHE A 87 4.50 -9.22 -10.11
CA PHE A 87 5.50 -8.79 -9.14
C PHE A 87 5.49 -9.62 -7.86
N LYS A 88 4.81 -10.77 -7.83
CA LYS A 88 4.75 -11.65 -6.65
C LYS A 88 6.07 -12.34 -6.35
N ASP A 89 6.88 -12.60 -7.37
CA ASP A 89 8.10 -13.40 -7.25
C ASP A 89 9.24 -12.63 -6.55
N VAL A 90 9.12 -11.30 -6.46
CA VAL A 90 10.10 -10.45 -5.78
C VAL A 90 9.52 -9.98 -4.43
N PRO A 91 9.98 -10.53 -3.30
CA PRO A 91 9.41 -10.21 -1.97
C PRO A 91 9.72 -8.79 -1.51
N THR A 92 10.72 -8.14 -2.10
CA THR A 92 11.11 -6.75 -1.81
C THR A 92 10.02 -5.76 -2.22
N TYR A 93 9.21 -6.11 -3.24
CA TYR A 93 8.18 -5.23 -3.76
C TYR A 93 6.87 -5.37 -2.99
N ARG A 94 6.39 -4.23 -2.48
CA ARG A 94 5.06 -4.16 -1.90
C ARG A 94 4.02 -3.85 -2.96
N ARG A 95 3.07 -4.74 -3.11
CA ARG A 95 1.97 -4.62 -4.06
C ARG A 95 0.79 -3.92 -3.41
N VAL A 96 0.23 -2.92 -4.07
CA VAL A 96 -0.88 -2.09 -3.59
C VAL A 96 -1.98 -2.12 -4.64
N LEU A 97 -3.16 -2.61 -4.26
CA LEU A 97 -4.34 -2.57 -5.14
C LEU A 97 -5.01 -1.20 -5.01
N ASN A 98 -5.15 -0.51 -6.13
CA ASN A 98 -5.91 0.73 -6.22
C ASN A 98 -7.40 0.41 -6.44
N ILE A 99 -8.28 0.98 -5.62
CA ILE A 99 -9.72 0.83 -5.77
C ILE A 99 -10.30 2.23 -5.93
N GLU A 100 -10.76 2.57 -7.13
CA GLU A 100 -11.33 3.89 -7.44
C GLU A 100 -12.82 3.99 -7.07
N GLU A 101 -13.46 2.88 -6.72
CA GLU A 101 -14.86 2.86 -6.35
C GLU A 101 -15.11 3.64 -5.05
N LYS A 102 -16.12 4.51 -5.10
CA LYS A 102 -16.65 5.16 -3.90
C LYS A 102 -17.29 4.09 -3.04
N ILE A 103 -16.63 3.71 -1.95
CA ILE A 103 -17.20 2.85 -0.91
C ILE A 103 -18.36 3.61 -0.25
N SER A 104 -19.53 3.50 -0.85
CA SER A 104 -20.79 4.06 -0.37
C SER A 104 -21.62 2.88 0.08
N ASP A 105 -21.83 2.78 1.39
CA ASP A 105 -22.60 1.73 2.07
C ASP A 105 -21.81 0.45 2.43
N ALA A 106 -20.81 0.60 3.29
CA ALA A 106 -20.38 -0.51 4.14
C ALA A 106 -21.31 -0.57 5.37
N PRO A 107 -21.91 -1.73 5.68
CA PRO A 107 -22.83 -1.84 6.82
C PRO A 107 -22.10 -1.48 8.11
N ARG A 108 -22.70 -0.62 8.95
CA ARG A 108 -22.06 -0.14 10.20
C ARG A 108 -21.51 -1.27 11.10
N SER A 109 -22.10 -2.46 11.02
CA SER A 109 -21.65 -3.66 11.72
C SER A 109 -20.22 -4.09 11.35
N SER A 110 -19.78 -3.95 10.09
CA SER A 110 -18.41 -4.31 9.69
C SER A 110 -17.37 -3.28 10.17
N PHE A 111 -17.72 -2.01 10.31
CA PHE A 111 -16.88 -1.00 10.97
C PHE A 111 -16.74 -1.26 12.47
N GLN A 112 -17.81 -1.66 13.13
CA GLN A 112 -17.83 -1.91 14.58
C GLN A 112 -16.95 -3.11 14.96
N LEU A 113 -16.91 -4.14 14.10
CA LEU A 113 -16.06 -5.32 14.29
C LEU A 113 -14.56 -4.96 14.24
N VAL A 114 -14.16 -4.06 13.33
CA VAL A 114 -12.76 -3.61 13.19
C VAL A 114 -12.32 -2.72 14.37
N LEU A 115 -13.21 -1.88 14.89
CA LEU A 115 -12.95 -1.04 16.07
C LEU A 115 -12.89 -1.83 17.38
N ALA A 116 -13.62 -2.94 17.49
CA ALA A 116 -13.56 -3.83 18.66
C ALA A 116 -12.25 -4.64 18.71
N GLN A 117 -11.73 -5.09 17.56
CA GLN A 117 -10.51 -5.89 17.48
C GLN A 117 -9.25 -5.09 17.89
N THR A 118 -9.23 -3.78 17.62
CA THR A 118 -8.09 -2.90 17.94
C THR A 118 -8.08 -2.41 19.39
N ARG A 119 -9.17 -2.60 20.15
CA ARG A 119 -9.26 -2.22 21.57
C ARG A 119 -8.88 -3.35 22.55
N CYS A 120 -8.66 -4.56 22.06
CA CYS A 120 -8.28 -5.73 22.86
C CYS A 120 -6.78 -6.10 22.79
N ARG A 121 -5.87 -5.10 22.80
CA ARG A 121 -4.42 -5.32 22.97
C ARG A 121 -3.83 -4.48 24.11
N GLY A 122 -4.48 -4.49 25.26
CA GLY A 122 -3.97 -3.78 26.44
C GLY A 122 -4.72 -3.98 27.76
N ALA A 123 -5.46 -5.08 27.94
CA ALA A 123 -6.06 -5.40 29.23
C ALA A 123 -5.21 -6.48 29.94
N PRO A 124 -4.65 -6.22 31.13
CA PRO A 124 -3.96 -7.25 31.90
C PRO A 124 -4.97 -8.30 32.39
N VAL A 125 -4.67 -9.57 32.12
CA VAL A 125 -5.38 -10.72 32.71
C VAL A 125 -5.16 -10.67 34.23
N ARG A 126 -6.19 -10.28 34.99
CA ARG A 126 -6.28 -10.57 36.42
C ARG A 126 -6.94 -11.93 36.58
N ILE A 127 -6.12 -12.92 36.91
CA ILE A 127 -6.59 -14.16 37.55
C ILE A 127 -6.94 -13.80 38.99
N SER A 128 -8.23 -13.65 39.30
CA SER A 128 -8.71 -13.62 40.67
C SER A 128 -8.88 -15.07 41.15
N SER A 129 -7.96 -15.50 41.99
CA SER A 129 -8.13 -16.63 42.89
C SER A 129 -9.36 -16.43 43.79
N GLY A 130 -10.09 -17.51 44.08
CA GLY A 130 -11.05 -17.54 45.18
C GLY A 130 -12.41 -18.15 44.84
N VAL A 131 -12.45 -19.47 44.57
CA VAL A 131 -13.68 -20.23 44.83
C VAL A 131 -13.73 -20.46 46.34
N SER A 132 -14.78 -19.89 46.95
CA SER A 132 -15.02 -19.90 48.39
C SER A 132 -15.16 -21.32 48.93
N VAL A 133 -14.50 -21.55 50.05
CA VAL A 133 -14.77 -22.66 50.96
C VAL A 133 -16.11 -22.37 51.64
N GLU A 134 -16.89 -23.42 51.94
CA GLU A 134 -18.18 -23.43 52.64
C GLU A 134 -19.47 -23.19 51.86
N GLU A 135 -19.87 -24.21 51.09
CA GLU A 135 -21.29 -24.57 51.00
C GLU A 135 -21.51 -26.09 50.87
N LEU A 136 -21.03 -26.88 51.85
CA LEU A 136 -21.43 -28.29 51.95
C LEU A 136 -21.42 -28.85 53.40
N ARG A 137 -22.40 -28.41 54.20
CA ARG A 137 -22.92 -29.10 55.41
C ARG A 137 -24.21 -28.39 55.81
N LEU A 138 -25.40 -28.97 55.68
CA LEU A 138 -25.93 -29.99 56.59
C LEU A 138 -27.22 -30.64 56.03
N MET A 139 -27.30 -31.97 56.21
CA MET A 139 -28.50 -32.81 56.50
C MET A 139 -29.53 -32.97 55.36
N LEU A 140 -29.89 -34.16 54.88
CA LEU A 140 -29.99 -35.50 55.46
C LEU A 140 -29.73 -36.57 54.39
#